data_AF-A0A9P1EU11-F1
#
_entry.id   AF-A0A9P1EU11-F1
#
_cell.length_a   1.000
_cell.length_b   1.000
_cell.length_c   1.000
_cell.angle_alpha   90.00
_cell.angle_beta   90.00
_cell.angle_gamma   90.00
#
_symmetry.space_group_name_H-M   'P 1'
#
loop_
_entity.id
_entity.type
_entity.pdbx_description
1 polymer ?
#
loop_
_entity_poly.entity_id
_entity_poly.type
_entity_poly.pdbx_seq_one_letter_code
_entity_poly.pdbx_strand_id
1 'polypeptide(L)'
;MAPPRRKAAIAKVPVSKEAKLTEDNKKLKEEIKKQKANIVSLRQKALQAGAERERQIQALKREHARERNRFHTDLVEMQRVMDTHTQEWRSKQEMELRWNAERQGYQREKQTFKAKISVLERTLKNKVAEEVDKKYKNQMAASREQLQFYRGKVLELAKQLQIETEQGDDEEADPAIMPWRKCEKCEAVFEEQGKRVPRVLACGHTLCDGCVSSVKKAKKITCPFDHTEHPVTELPVNKLVLHM
;
A
#
# COMPACT_ATOMS: atom_id res chain seq x y z
N MET A 1 -62.47 -62.82 124.94
CA MET A 1 -61.60 -63.90 125.48
C MET A 1 -60.81 -64.50 124.33
N ALA A 2 -59.50 -64.73 124.50
CA ALA A 2 -58.60 -65.22 123.46
C ALA A 2 -59.03 -66.59 122.89
N PRO A 3 -58.84 -66.86 121.57
CA PRO A 3 -59.00 -68.21 121.03
C PRO A 3 -57.66 -68.98 121.05
N PRO A 4 -57.71 -70.33 121.14
CA PRO A 4 -56.55 -71.16 121.42
C PRO A 4 -55.66 -71.35 120.19
N ARG A 5 -54.35 -71.41 120.45
CA ARG A 5 -53.30 -71.75 119.50
C ARG A 5 -53.54 -73.13 118.86
N ARG A 6 -53.88 -73.16 117.56
CA ARG A 6 -53.76 -74.38 116.74
C ARG A 6 -52.28 -74.60 116.39
N LYS A 7 -51.68 -75.64 116.99
CA LYS A 7 -50.40 -76.19 116.53
C LYS A 7 -50.62 -76.86 115.17
N ALA A 8 -50.16 -76.24 114.09
CA ALA A 8 -50.08 -76.89 112.79
C ALA A 8 -48.92 -77.90 112.81
N ALA A 9 -49.24 -79.17 112.57
CA ALA A 9 -48.26 -80.23 112.42
C ALA A 9 -47.40 -79.96 111.17
N ILE A 10 -46.10 -79.80 111.36
CA ILE A 10 -45.13 -79.75 110.27
C ILE A 10 -45.00 -81.17 109.74
N ALA A 11 -45.56 -81.42 108.55
CA ALA A 11 -45.38 -82.68 107.84
C ALA A 11 -43.89 -82.87 107.52
N LYS A 12 -43.28 -83.91 108.11
CA LYS A 12 -41.90 -84.32 107.78
C LYS A 12 -41.89 -84.90 106.37
N VAL A 13 -41.08 -84.31 105.50
CA VAL A 13 -40.84 -84.79 104.13
C VAL A 13 -40.10 -86.14 104.21
N PRO A 14 -40.45 -87.14 103.38
CA PRO A 14 -39.75 -88.42 103.37
C PRO A 14 -38.29 -88.25 102.89
N VAL A 15 -37.35 -88.85 103.63
CA VAL A 15 -35.88 -88.73 103.49
C VAL A 15 -35.35 -88.95 102.06
N SER A 16 -36.05 -89.74 101.23
CA SER A 16 -35.69 -89.98 99.82
C SER A 16 -36.02 -88.82 98.86
N LYS A 17 -36.96 -87.95 99.22
CA LYS A 17 -37.30 -86.73 98.45
C LYS A 17 -36.37 -85.57 98.78
N GLU A 18 -35.90 -85.46 100.02
CA GLU A 18 -34.93 -84.43 100.43
C GLU A 18 -33.58 -84.60 99.73
N ALA A 19 -33.08 -85.83 99.59
CA ALA A 19 -31.82 -86.12 98.88
C ALA A 19 -31.88 -85.83 97.36
N LYS A 20 -33.05 -86.00 96.72
CA LYS A 20 -33.26 -85.59 95.33
C LYS A 20 -33.32 -84.07 95.19
N LEU A 21 -34.00 -83.41 96.13
CA LEU A 21 -34.11 -81.94 96.16
C LEU A 21 -32.73 -81.27 96.33
N THR A 22 -31.83 -81.85 97.13
CA THR A 22 -30.48 -81.30 97.31
C THR A 22 -29.62 -81.46 96.07
N GLU A 23 -29.72 -82.58 95.35
CA GLU A 23 -29.02 -82.82 94.09
C GLU A 23 -29.54 -81.93 92.95
N ASP A 24 -30.87 -81.75 92.84
CA ASP A 24 -31.47 -80.84 91.85
C ASP A 24 -31.10 -79.37 92.14
N ASN A 25 -31.06 -78.96 93.41
CA ASN A 25 -30.57 -77.64 93.80
C ASN A 25 -29.09 -77.44 93.48
N LYS A 26 -28.27 -78.49 93.57
CA LYS A 26 -26.85 -78.45 93.20
C LYS A 26 -26.69 -78.28 91.68
N LYS A 27 -27.45 -79.03 90.89
CA LYS A 27 -27.50 -78.89 89.42
C LYS A 27 -27.98 -77.50 88.99
N LEU A 28 -29.04 -76.98 89.62
CA LEU A 28 -29.56 -75.64 89.34
C LEU A 28 -28.53 -74.55 89.65
N LYS A 29 -27.77 -74.69 90.74
CA LYS A 29 -26.68 -73.75 91.08
C LYS A 29 -25.55 -73.77 90.05
N GLU A 30 -25.16 -74.94 89.56
CA GLU A 30 -24.16 -75.06 88.48
C GLU A 30 -24.68 -74.50 87.15
N GLU A 31 -25.96 -74.72 86.82
CA GLU A 31 -26.62 -74.15 85.65
C GLU A 31 -26.62 -72.60 85.69
N ILE A 32 -27.02 -72.04 86.84
CA ILE A 32 -27.00 -70.58 87.08
C ILE A 32 -25.58 -70.04 86.98
N LYS A 33 -24.58 -70.76 87.50
CA LYS A 33 -23.16 -70.36 87.40
C LYS A 33 -22.68 -70.32 85.95
N LYS A 34 -23.03 -71.33 85.15
CA LYS A 34 -22.75 -71.37 83.70
C LYS A 34 -23.45 -70.24 82.95
N GLN A 35 -24.73 -69.99 83.23
CA GLN A 35 -25.49 -68.91 82.60
C GLN A 35 -24.90 -67.53 82.94
N LYS A 36 -24.53 -67.30 84.21
CA LYS A 36 -23.85 -66.07 84.64
C LYS A 36 -22.52 -65.86 83.91
N ALA A 37 -21.70 -66.90 83.79
CA ALA A 37 -20.45 -66.83 83.04
C ALA A 37 -20.68 -66.50 81.55
N ASN A 38 -21.70 -67.11 80.94
CA ASN A 38 -22.08 -66.83 79.55
C ASN A 38 -22.54 -65.36 79.38
N ILE A 39 -23.37 -64.84 80.28
CA ILE A 39 -23.81 -63.43 80.27
C ILE A 39 -22.62 -62.47 80.36
N VAL A 40 -21.65 -62.74 81.23
CA VAL A 40 -20.43 -61.91 81.34
C VAL A 40 -19.63 -61.96 80.04
N SER A 41 -19.43 -63.14 79.46
CA SER A 41 -18.73 -63.29 78.18
C SER A 41 -19.44 -62.53 77.04
N LEU A 42 -20.78 -62.63 76.96
CA LEU A 42 -21.57 -61.92 75.96
C LEU A 42 -21.50 -60.39 76.15
N ARG A 43 -21.54 -59.91 77.39
CA ARG A 43 -21.37 -58.47 77.70
C ARG A 43 -19.99 -57.98 77.27
N GLN A 44 -18.93 -58.75 77.55
CA GLN A 44 -17.57 -58.39 77.13
C GLN A 44 -17.44 -58.36 75.60
N LYS A 45 -18.00 -59.33 74.88
CA LYS A 45 -18.06 -59.34 73.41
C LYS A 45 -18.84 -58.15 72.86
N ALA A 46 -19.97 -57.80 73.47
CA ALA A 46 -20.78 -56.64 73.07
C ALA A 46 -20.02 -55.32 73.29
N LEU A 47 -19.29 -55.17 74.40
CA LEU A 47 -18.43 -54.01 74.66
C LEU A 47 -17.29 -53.90 73.65
N GLN A 48 -16.62 -55.02 73.34
CA GLN A 48 -15.57 -55.06 72.32
C GLN A 48 -16.11 -54.71 70.93
N ALA A 49 -17.26 -55.28 70.54
CA ALA A 49 -17.91 -54.97 69.28
C ALA A 49 -18.37 -53.50 69.20
N GLY A 50 -18.85 -52.93 70.32
CA GLY A 50 -19.20 -51.51 70.41
C GLY A 50 -17.99 -50.60 70.24
N ALA A 51 -16.89 -50.90 70.93
CA ALA A 51 -15.63 -50.15 70.81
C ALA A 51 -15.06 -50.24 69.38
N GLU A 52 -15.16 -51.40 68.74
CA GLU A 52 -14.70 -51.57 67.35
C GLU A 52 -15.56 -50.80 66.35
N ARG A 53 -16.89 -50.82 66.49
CA ARG A 53 -17.79 -49.99 65.68
C ARG A 53 -17.52 -48.50 65.85
N GLU A 54 -17.25 -48.04 67.06
CA GLU A 54 -16.91 -46.64 67.31
C GLU A 54 -15.60 -46.24 66.62
N ARG A 55 -14.58 -47.11 66.66
CA ARG A 55 -13.33 -46.89 65.89
C ARG A 55 -13.59 -46.80 64.39
N GLN A 56 -14.43 -47.68 63.85
CA GLN A 56 -14.80 -47.66 62.43
C GLN A 56 -15.55 -46.36 62.06
N ILE A 57 -16.50 -45.93 62.89
CA ILE A 57 -17.21 -44.66 62.69
C ILE A 57 -16.24 -43.48 62.71
N GLN A 58 -15.30 -43.46 63.65
CA GLN A 58 -14.29 -42.40 63.72
C GLN A 58 -13.34 -42.41 62.52
N ALA A 59 -12.96 -43.60 62.03
CA ALA A 59 -12.15 -43.74 60.81
C ALA A 59 -12.90 -43.18 59.59
N LEU A 60 -14.16 -43.57 59.39
CA LEU A 60 -15.00 -43.08 58.29
C LEU A 60 -15.23 -41.56 58.36
N LYS A 61 -15.46 -41.01 59.57
CA LYS A 61 -15.58 -39.55 59.75
C LYS A 61 -14.30 -38.81 59.35
N ARG A 62 -13.12 -39.36 59.67
CA ARG A 62 -11.83 -38.78 59.27
C ARG A 62 -11.62 -38.85 57.77
N GLU A 63 -11.99 -39.97 57.15
CA GLU A 63 -11.92 -40.16 55.70
C GLU A 63 -12.83 -39.18 54.96
N HIS A 64 -14.11 -39.09 55.35
CA HIS A 64 -15.05 -38.13 54.78
C HIS A 64 -14.59 -36.68 54.98
N ALA A 65 -13.96 -36.34 56.13
CA ALA A 65 -13.41 -35.01 56.33
C ALA A 65 -12.24 -34.73 55.36
N ARG A 66 -11.36 -35.70 55.12
CA ARG A 66 -10.27 -35.59 54.13
C ARG A 66 -10.81 -35.42 52.73
N GLU A 67 -11.81 -36.20 52.33
CA GLU A 67 -12.46 -36.06 51.02
C GLU A 67 -13.10 -34.69 50.84
N ARG A 68 -13.87 -34.23 51.83
CA ARG A 68 -14.47 -32.89 51.78
C ARG A 68 -13.42 -31.80 51.60
N ASN A 69 -12.31 -31.88 52.32
CA ASN A 69 -11.22 -30.92 52.19
C ASN A 69 -10.54 -31.01 50.82
N ARG A 70 -10.33 -32.22 50.28
CA ARG A 70 -9.80 -32.42 48.92
C ARG A 70 -10.70 -31.75 47.88
N PHE A 71 -12.00 -32.05 47.89
CA PHE A 71 -12.96 -31.43 46.98
C PHE A 71 -12.97 -29.90 47.10
N HIS A 72 -12.89 -29.37 48.32
CA HIS A 72 -12.84 -27.92 48.52
C HIS A 72 -11.56 -27.31 47.92
N THR A 73 -10.39 -27.94 48.16
CA THR A 73 -9.12 -27.51 47.57
C THR A 73 -9.18 -27.55 46.04
N ASP A 74 -9.72 -28.62 45.46
CA ASP A 74 -9.85 -28.76 44.00
C ASP A 74 -10.76 -27.67 43.40
N LEU A 75 -11.87 -27.33 44.07
CA LEU A 75 -12.76 -26.25 43.64
C LEU A 75 -12.07 -24.88 43.68
N VAL A 76 -11.32 -24.58 44.74
CA VAL A 76 -10.56 -23.33 44.85
C VAL A 76 -9.51 -23.24 43.76
N GLU A 77 -8.82 -24.36 43.48
CA GLU A 77 -7.81 -24.40 42.44
C GLU A 77 -8.41 -24.23 41.04
N MET A 78 -9.53 -24.90 40.76
CA MET A 78 -10.28 -24.72 39.52
C MET A 78 -10.72 -23.27 39.32
N GLN A 79 -11.20 -22.61 40.38
CA GLN A 79 -11.56 -21.19 40.32
C GLN A 79 -10.34 -20.31 39.98
N ARG A 80 -9.18 -20.57 40.58
CA ARG A 80 -7.95 -19.84 40.26
C ARG A 80 -7.56 -19.98 38.80
N VAL A 81 -7.60 -21.20 38.26
CA VAL A 81 -7.30 -21.47 36.85
C VAL A 81 -8.26 -20.72 35.92
N MET A 82 -9.55 -20.69 36.27
CA MET A 82 -10.54 -19.93 35.51
C MET A 82 -10.29 -18.42 35.56
N ASP A 83 -9.90 -17.90 36.72
CA ASP A 83 -9.57 -16.48 36.90
C ASP A 83 -8.31 -16.09 36.12
N THR A 84 -7.26 -16.91 36.15
CA THR A 84 -6.03 -16.67 35.38
C THR A 84 -6.30 -16.69 33.89
N HIS A 85 -7.05 -17.69 33.39
CA HIS A 85 -7.42 -17.76 31.99
C HIS A 85 -8.27 -16.54 31.56
N THR A 86 -9.18 -16.09 32.43
CA THR A 86 -9.99 -14.89 32.18
C THR A 86 -9.13 -13.63 32.12
N GLN A 87 -8.14 -13.49 33.01
CA GLN A 87 -7.20 -12.37 33.00
C GLN A 87 -6.34 -12.38 31.74
N GLU A 88 -5.76 -13.51 31.37
CA GLU A 88 -4.96 -13.66 30.14
C GLU A 88 -5.77 -13.30 28.90
N TRP A 89 -7.02 -13.77 28.81
CA TRP A 89 -7.91 -13.42 27.72
C TRP A 89 -8.17 -11.92 27.63
N ARG A 90 -8.44 -11.26 28.77
CA ARG A 90 -8.62 -9.79 28.82
C ARG A 90 -7.35 -9.04 28.42
N SER A 91 -6.20 -9.41 28.96
CA SER A 91 -4.92 -8.79 28.59
C SER A 91 -4.62 -8.92 27.11
N LYS A 92 -4.95 -10.07 26.50
CA LYS A 92 -4.81 -10.28 25.05
C LYS A 92 -5.73 -9.36 24.25
N GLN A 93 -6.99 -9.21 24.65
CA GLN A 93 -7.94 -8.30 24.02
C GLN A 93 -7.48 -6.83 24.12
N GLU A 94 -7.01 -6.40 25.29
CA GLU A 94 -6.49 -5.05 25.49
C GLU A 94 -5.25 -4.78 24.64
N MET A 95 -4.33 -5.73 24.55
CA MET A 95 -3.15 -5.63 23.70
C MET A 95 -3.54 -5.47 22.22
N GLU A 96 -4.51 -6.27 21.76
CA GLU A 96 -5.00 -6.20 20.38
C GLU A 96 -5.67 -4.86 20.07
N LEU A 97 -6.47 -4.32 21.00
CA LEU A 97 -7.04 -2.97 20.87
C LEU A 97 -5.98 -1.88 20.80
N ARG A 98 -4.96 -1.94 21.66
CA ARG A 98 -3.83 -0.98 21.65
C ARG A 98 -3.08 -1.04 20.32
N TRP A 99 -2.75 -2.23 19.87
CA TRP A 99 -2.06 -2.45 18.59
C TRP A 99 -2.87 -1.91 17.40
N ASN A 100 -4.18 -2.15 17.40
CA ASN A 100 -5.06 -1.62 16.36
C ASN A 100 -5.16 -0.10 16.39
N ALA A 101 -5.21 0.51 17.58
CA ALA A 101 -5.20 1.97 17.73
C ALA A 101 -3.89 2.59 17.23
N GLU A 102 -2.74 2.02 17.60
CA GLU A 102 -1.41 2.45 17.15
C GLU A 102 -1.29 2.34 15.62
N ARG A 103 -1.70 1.20 15.05
CA ARG A 103 -1.72 0.99 13.61
C ARG A 103 -2.59 2.04 12.91
N GLN A 104 -3.76 2.38 13.45
CA GLN A 104 -4.61 3.44 12.89
C GLN A 104 -3.94 4.82 12.98
N GLY A 105 -3.25 5.11 14.09
CA GLY A 105 -2.45 6.33 14.26
C GLY A 105 -1.41 6.47 13.15
N TYR A 106 -0.61 5.41 12.94
CA TYR A 106 0.37 5.36 11.87
C TYR A 106 -0.23 5.57 10.47
N GLN A 107 -1.40 4.96 10.19
CA GLN A 107 -2.08 5.15 8.90
C GLN A 107 -2.53 6.60 8.69
N ARG A 108 -3.04 7.26 9.73
CA ARG A 108 -3.42 8.68 9.66
C ARG A 108 -2.19 9.54 9.38
N GLU A 109 -1.10 9.34 10.11
CA GLU A 109 0.15 10.07 9.88
C GLU A 109 0.66 9.87 8.46
N LYS A 110 0.72 8.63 7.99
CA LYS A 110 1.09 8.30 6.61
C LYS A 110 0.24 9.03 5.57
N GLN A 111 -1.08 9.11 5.79
CA GLN A 111 -1.98 9.87 4.91
C GLN A 111 -1.68 11.37 4.94
N THR A 112 -1.43 11.94 6.12
CA THR A 112 -1.07 13.36 6.22
C THR A 112 0.25 13.68 5.52
N PHE A 113 1.28 12.82 5.67
CA PHE A 113 2.55 12.97 4.96
C PHE A 113 2.37 12.85 3.46
N LYS A 114 1.58 11.87 3.00
CA LYS A 114 1.26 11.72 1.58
C LYS A 114 0.58 12.95 1.01
N ALA A 115 -0.37 13.56 1.75
CA ALA A 115 -1.02 14.79 1.34
C ALA A 115 -0.04 15.97 1.27
N LYS A 116 0.85 16.12 2.26
CA LYS A 116 1.90 17.15 2.27
C LYS A 116 2.84 17.00 1.06
N ILE A 117 3.31 15.78 0.79
CA ILE A 117 4.17 15.49 -0.38
C ILE A 117 3.46 15.90 -1.67
N SER A 118 2.20 15.52 -1.84
CA SER A 118 1.42 15.90 -3.05
C SER A 118 1.29 17.42 -3.23
N VAL A 119 1.16 18.18 -2.14
CA VAL A 119 1.13 19.66 -2.22
C VAL A 119 2.50 20.20 -2.63
N LEU A 120 3.57 19.68 -2.05
CA LEU A 120 4.93 20.11 -2.36
C LEU A 120 5.30 19.79 -3.81
N GLU A 121 4.97 18.61 -4.31
CA GLU A 121 5.16 18.22 -5.71
C GLU A 121 4.45 19.17 -6.68
N ARG A 122 3.19 19.51 -6.41
CA ARG A 122 2.45 20.49 -7.22
C ARG A 122 3.09 21.87 -7.18
N THR A 123 3.52 22.31 -6.00
CA THR A 123 4.15 23.62 -5.82
C THR A 123 5.47 23.69 -6.59
N LEU A 124 6.29 22.64 -6.50
CA LEU A 124 7.55 22.56 -7.22
C LEU A 124 7.32 22.56 -8.73
N LYS A 125 6.35 21.78 -9.21
CA LYS A 125 6.00 21.73 -10.64
C LYS A 125 5.60 23.11 -11.17
N ASN A 126 4.78 23.85 -10.42
CA ASN A 126 4.37 25.20 -10.81
C ASN A 126 5.56 26.18 -10.83
N LYS A 127 6.41 26.16 -9.80
CA LYS A 127 7.62 27.01 -9.76
C LYS A 127 8.57 26.73 -10.92
N VAL A 128 8.76 25.44 -11.25
CA VAL A 128 9.58 25.05 -12.41
C VAL A 128 8.96 25.57 -13.71
N ALA A 129 7.64 25.44 -13.88
CA ALA A 129 6.95 25.97 -15.06
C ALA A 129 7.07 27.50 -15.18
N GLU A 130 6.92 28.23 -14.07
CA GLU A 130 7.07 29.68 -14.02
C GLU A 130 8.49 30.13 -14.39
N GLU A 131 9.52 29.48 -13.83
CA GLU A 131 10.92 29.79 -14.15
C GLU A 131 11.26 29.50 -15.63
N VAL A 132 10.74 28.39 -16.18
CA VAL A 132 10.91 28.05 -17.60
C VAL A 132 10.22 29.07 -18.50
N ASP A 133 8.97 29.44 -18.21
CA ASP A 133 8.23 30.45 -18.97
C ASP A 133 8.91 31.82 -18.90
N LYS A 134 9.36 32.24 -17.72
CA LYS A 134 10.13 33.47 -17.52
C LYS A 134 11.41 33.48 -18.34
N LYS A 135 12.17 32.37 -18.32
CA LYS A 135 13.39 32.24 -19.13
C LYS A 135 13.10 32.35 -20.62
N TYR A 136 12.06 31.68 -21.11
CA TYR A 136 11.65 31.74 -22.51
C TYR A 136 11.23 33.15 -22.92
N LYS A 137 10.40 33.82 -22.12
CA LYS A 137 9.98 35.21 -22.36
C LYS A 137 11.16 36.16 -22.45
N ASN A 138 12.14 36.02 -21.56
CA ASN A 138 13.36 36.84 -21.59
C ASN A 138 14.19 36.59 -22.86
N GLN A 139 14.35 35.33 -23.28
CA GLN A 139 15.04 34.98 -24.52
C GLN A 139 14.33 35.54 -25.76
N MET A 140 13.00 35.46 -25.80
CA MET A 140 12.20 36.01 -26.90
C MET A 140 12.25 37.54 -26.94
N ALA A 141 12.25 38.22 -25.79
CA ALA A 141 12.42 39.67 -25.71
C ALA A 141 13.80 40.09 -26.25
N ALA A 142 14.87 39.43 -25.82
CA ALA A 142 16.22 39.70 -26.32
C ALA A 142 16.34 39.47 -27.84
N SER A 143 15.73 38.39 -28.35
CA SER A 143 15.71 38.10 -29.79
C SER A 143 14.94 39.15 -30.58
N ARG A 144 13.82 39.65 -30.03
CA ARG A 144 13.04 40.75 -30.64
C ARG A 144 13.83 42.05 -30.69
N GLU A 145 14.53 42.39 -29.62
CA GLU A 145 15.37 43.59 -29.55
C GLU A 145 16.50 43.53 -30.58
N GLN A 146 17.18 42.38 -30.69
CA GLN A 146 18.17 42.16 -31.74
C GLN A 146 17.57 42.31 -33.15
N LEU A 147 16.40 41.73 -33.40
CA LEU A 147 15.73 41.85 -34.70
C LEU A 147 15.36 43.30 -35.01
N GLN A 148 14.88 44.05 -34.03
CA GLN A 148 14.57 45.48 -34.18
C GLN A 148 15.82 46.29 -34.52
N PHE A 149 16.94 46.01 -33.84
CA PHE A 149 18.22 46.64 -34.13
C PHE A 149 18.68 46.40 -35.57
N TYR A 150 18.71 45.13 -36.02
CA TYR A 150 19.10 44.81 -37.39
C TYR A 150 18.13 45.37 -38.42
N ARG A 151 16.82 45.35 -38.15
CA ARG A 151 15.81 45.96 -39.02
C ARG A 151 16.07 47.46 -39.19
N GLY A 152 16.42 48.18 -38.11
CA GLY A 152 16.78 49.58 -38.17
C GLY A 152 17.97 49.83 -39.11
N LYS A 153 19.05 49.05 -38.94
CA LYS A 153 20.24 49.12 -39.80
C LYS A 153 19.92 48.85 -41.28
N VAL A 154 19.10 47.84 -41.56
CA VAL A 154 18.69 47.49 -42.93
C VAL A 154 17.91 48.62 -43.57
N LEU A 155 16.98 49.25 -42.83
CA LEU A 155 16.20 50.39 -43.32
C LEU A 155 17.08 51.61 -43.58
N GLU A 156 18.05 51.87 -42.70
CA GLU A 156 19.01 52.96 -42.87
C GLU A 156 19.89 52.76 -44.11
N LEU A 157 20.43 51.56 -44.29
CA LEU A 157 21.20 51.20 -45.48
C LEU A 157 20.35 51.30 -46.75
N ALA A 158 19.10 50.82 -46.72
CA ALA A 158 18.19 50.92 -47.85
C ALA A 158 17.90 52.38 -48.23
N LYS A 159 17.72 53.26 -47.24
CA LYS A 159 17.55 54.70 -47.47
C LYS A 159 18.81 55.33 -48.06
N GLN A 160 19.99 54.94 -47.58
CA GLN A 160 21.25 55.42 -48.14
C GLN A 160 21.42 54.99 -49.59
N LEU A 161 21.12 53.74 -49.92
CA LEU A 161 21.12 53.24 -51.30
C LEU A 161 20.12 54.00 -52.19
N GLN A 162 18.92 54.29 -51.69
CA GLN A 162 17.95 55.12 -52.42
C GLN A 162 18.50 56.52 -52.72
N ILE A 163 19.10 57.16 -51.72
CA ILE A 163 19.74 58.47 -51.88
C ILE A 163 20.91 58.38 -52.87
N GLU A 164 21.75 57.35 -52.80
CA GLU A 164 22.85 57.13 -53.76
C GLU A 164 22.34 56.88 -55.19
N THR A 165 21.21 56.21 -55.37
CA THR A 165 20.56 56.09 -56.68
C THR A 165 19.89 57.39 -57.16
N GLU A 166 19.41 58.24 -56.24
CA GLU A 166 18.77 59.53 -56.57
C GLU A 166 19.77 60.70 -56.70
N GLN A 167 20.92 60.62 -56.03
CA GLN A 167 22.02 61.61 -56.03
C GLN A 167 23.21 61.16 -56.89
N GLY A 168 23.27 59.89 -57.27
CA GLY A 168 24.05 59.46 -58.41
C GLY A 168 23.41 60.10 -59.62
N ASP A 169 24.01 61.19 -60.09
CA ASP A 169 23.56 61.97 -61.22
C ASP A 169 23.09 61.07 -62.38
N ASP A 170 21.78 61.05 -62.60
CA ASP A 170 21.09 60.71 -63.85
C ASP A 170 21.45 61.70 -64.98
N GLU A 171 22.70 62.18 -65.02
CA GLU A 171 23.23 62.98 -66.11
C GLU A 171 24.44 62.31 -66.80
N GLU A 172 24.95 61.17 -66.30
CA GLU A 172 25.96 60.39 -67.05
C GLU A 172 25.99 58.87 -66.73
N ALA A 173 24.87 58.28 -66.30
CA ALA A 173 24.71 56.83 -66.34
C ALA A 173 24.38 56.40 -67.78
N ASP A 174 25.40 56.00 -68.55
CA ASP A 174 25.19 55.30 -69.82
C ASP A 174 24.18 54.16 -69.58
N PRO A 175 23.01 54.13 -70.26
CA PRO A 175 22.04 53.02 -70.14
C PRO A 175 22.66 51.63 -70.46
N ALA A 176 23.92 51.59 -70.89
CA ALA A 176 24.75 50.41 -71.00
C ALA A 176 25.28 49.80 -69.69
N ILE A 177 25.05 50.33 -68.48
CA ILE A 177 25.58 49.73 -67.24
C ILE A 177 24.45 49.34 -66.26
N MET A 178 23.40 48.71 -66.77
CA MET A 178 22.57 47.80 -65.98
C MET A 178 22.99 46.37 -66.29
N PRO A 179 23.73 45.67 -65.41
CA PRO A 179 24.21 44.31 -65.66
C PRO A 179 23.08 43.35 -66.05
N TRP A 180 21.88 43.53 -65.47
CA TRP A 180 20.70 42.71 -65.76
C TRP A 180 20.10 42.92 -67.16
N ARG A 181 20.47 43.97 -67.89
CA ARG A 181 20.01 44.22 -69.28
C ARG A 181 20.95 43.62 -70.33
N LYS A 182 22.04 42.97 -69.93
CA LYS A 182 23.00 42.33 -70.83
C LYS A 182 22.85 40.82 -70.81
N CYS A 183 23.07 40.19 -71.96
CA CYS A 183 23.21 38.74 -72.04
C CYS A 183 24.51 38.33 -71.35
N GLU A 184 24.45 37.55 -70.28
CA GLU A 184 25.64 37.07 -69.54
C GLU A 184 26.59 36.22 -70.40
N LYS A 185 26.14 35.72 -71.57
CA LYS A 185 26.99 34.96 -72.50
C LYS A 185 27.77 35.82 -73.51
N CYS A 186 27.17 36.91 -74.01
CA CYS A 186 27.78 37.72 -75.08
C CYS A 186 27.90 39.21 -74.73
N GLU A 187 27.52 39.58 -73.51
CA GLU A 187 27.57 40.93 -72.91
C GLU A 187 26.81 42.01 -73.69
N ALA A 188 26.07 41.62 -74.73
CA ALA A 188 25.26 42.52 -75.53
C ALA A 188 23.96 42.86 -74.81
N VAL A 189 23.55 44.13 -74.90
CA VAL A 189 22.28 44.63 -74.37
C VAL A 189 21.11 43.95 -75.07
N PHE A 190 20.09 43.56 -74.32
CA PHE A 190 18.88 42.96 -74.85
C PHE A 190 18.05 43.96 -75.66
N GLU A 191 17.40 43.48 -76.72
CA GLU A 191 16.53 44.28 -77.59
C GLU A 191 15.15 43.63 -77.69
N GLU A 192 14.12 44.41 -77.98
CA GLU A 192 12.75 43.89 -78.15
C GLU A 192 12.58 42.97 -79.36
N GLN A 193 13.45 43.11 -80.37
CA GLN A 193 13.34 42.40 -81.64
C GLN A 193 14.70 41.89 -82.12
N GLY A 194 14.67 40.87 -82.99
CA GLY A 194 15.88 40.31 -83.60
C GLY A 194 16.64 39.30 -82.74
N LYS A 195 17.95 39.19 -82.95
CA LYS A 195 18.82 38.18 -82.30
C LYS A 195 19.13 38.51 -80.83
N ARG A 196 18.79 39.72 -80.37
CA ARG A 196 19.05 40.19 -79.01
C ARG A 196 17.84 40.09 -78.08
N VAL A 197 16.77 39.41 -78.51
CA VAL A 197 15.59 39.15 -77.68
C VAL A 197 15.95 38.23 -76.50
N PRO A 198 15.68 38.62 -75.25
CA PRO A 198 15.99 37.81 -74.08
C PRO A 198 15.01 36.64 -73.94
N ARG A 199 15.55 35.43 -73.85
CA ARG A 199 14.81 34.17 -73.71
C ARG A 199 15.16 33.51 -72.38
N VAL A 200 14.16 33.06 -71.64
CA VAL A 200 14.35 32.37 -70.36
C VAL A 200 14.40 30.86 -70.59
N LEU A 201 15.47 30.21 -70.15
CA LEU A 201 15.59 28.75 -70.11
C LEU A 201 14.79 28.20 -68.92
N ALA A 202 14.44 26.90 -68.94
CA ALA A 202 13.66 26.31 -67.84
C ALA A 202 14.39 26.33 -66.48
N CYS A 203 15.72 26.48 -66.49
CA CYS A 203 16.53 26.67 -65.30
C CYS A 203 16.47 28.10 -64.72
N GLY A 204 15.84 29.06 -65.42
CA GLY A 204 15.71 30.46 -65.01
C GLY A 204 16.74 31.42 -65.61
N HIS A 205 17.82 30.91 -66.22
CA HIS A 205 18.82 31.76 -66.86
C HIS A 205 18.29 32.43 -68.14
N THR A 206 18.66 33.69 -68.35
CA THR A 206 18.24 34.49 -69.51
C THR A 206 19.39 34.65 -70.52
N LEU A 207 19.16 34.27 -71.77
CA LEU A 207 20.11 34.41 -72.88
C LEU A 207 19.46 35.16 -74.04
N CYS A 208 20.24 35.85 -74.88
CA CYS A 208 19.68 36.39 -76.12
C CYS A 208 19.36 35.27 -77.13
N ASP A 209 18.38 35.47 -77.99
CA ASP A 209 17.92 34.50 -79.00
C ASP A 209 19.08 33.98 -79.89
N GLY A 210 20.05 34.86 -80.21
CA GLY A 210 21.28 34.50 -80.90
C GLY A 210 22.18 33.57 -80.07
N CYS A 211 22.32 33.83 -78.77
CA CYS A 211 23.05 32.95 -77.85
C CYS A 211 22.36 31.61 -77.67
N VAL A 212 21.02 31.58 -77.56
CA VAL A 212 20.22 30.35 -77.52
C VAL A 212 20.50 29.51 -78.77
N SER A 213 20.47 30.15 -79.94
CA SER A 213 20.77 29.48 -81.22
C SER A 213 22.19 28.89 -81.25
N SER A 214 23.16 29.54 -80.61
CA SER A 214 24.55 29.05 -80.54
C SER A 214 24.77 27.86 -79.59
N VAL A 215 23.97 27.73 -78.52
CA VAL A 215 24.06 26.61 -77.58
C VAL A 215 23.16 25.43 -77.94
N LYS A 216 22.26 25.63 -78.91
CA LYS A 216 21.37 24.61 -79.43
C LYS A 216 22.15 23.56 -80.22
N LYS A 217 22.12 22.31 -79.76
CA LYS A 217 22.67 21.14 -80.47
C LYS A 217 21.54 20.16 -80.78
N ALA A 218 21.26 19.96 -82.06
CA ALA A 218 20.15 19.13 -82.55
C ALA A 218 18.79 19.51 -81.92
N LYS A 219 18.28 18.69 -81.00
CA LYS A 219 16.97 18.86 -80.34
C LYS A 219 17.06 19.32 -78.88
N LYS A 220 18.25 19.71 -78.42
CA LYS A 220 18.48 20.14 -77.03
C LYS A 220 19.24 21.47 -76.96
N ILE A 221 19.00 22.21 -75.89
CA ILE A 221 19.65 23.47 -75.53
C ILE A 221 20.35 23.23 -74.20
N THR A 222 21.67 23.37 -74.16
CA THR A 222 22.41 23.27 -72.89
C THR A 222 22.65 24.67 -72.33
N CYS A 223 22.20 24.92 -71.11
CA CYS A 223 22.49 26.16 -70.41
C CYS A 223 24.01 26.32 -70.21
N PRO A 224 24.63 27.46 -70.55
CA PRO A 224 26.05 27.66 -70.37
C PRO A 224 26.47 27.88 -68.91
N PHE A 225 25.53 28.17 -68.00
CA PHE A 225 25.82 28.54 -66.61
C PHE A 225 25.65 27.38 -65.62
N ASP A 226 24.61 26.57 -65.79
CA ASP A 226 24.31 25.43 -64.91
C ASP A 226 24.39 24.06 -65.63
N HIS A 227 24.69 24.06 -66.94
CA HIS A 227 24.79 22.87 -67.78
C HIS A 227 23.52 22.00 -67.89
N THR A 228 22.37 22.52 -67.48
CA THR A 228 21.08 21.83 -67.61
C THR A 228 20.67 21.73 -69.07
N GLU A 229 20.20 20.55 -69.48
CA GLU A 229 19.67 20.32 -70.82
C GLU A 229 18.17 20.65 -70.87
N HIS A 230 17.77 21.46 -71.85
CA HIS A 230 16.40 21.85 -72.10
C HIS A 230 15.96 21.38 -73.50
N PRO A 231 14.69 20.99 -73.68
CA PRO A 231 14.16 20.70 -75.02
C PRO A 231 14.13 21.98 -75.86
N VAL A 232 14.28 21.82 -77.18
CA VAL A 232 14.08 22.92 -78.14
C VAL A 232 12.57 23.18 -78.27
N THR A 233 12.03 23.96 -77.35
CA THR A 233 10.66 24.50 -77.38
C THR A 233 10.70 26.01 -77.54
N GLU A 234 9.55 26.64 -77.82
CA GLU A 234 9.45 28.10 -77.81
C GLU A 234 9.76 28.62 -76.40
N LEU A 235 10.93 29.23 -76.22
CA LEU A 235 11.34 29.82 -74.95
C LEU A 235 10.60 31.15 -74.73
N PRO A 236 10.05 31.39 -73.54
CA PRO A 236 9.36 32.65 -73.25
C PRO A 236 10.34 33.83 -73.30
N VAL A 237 9.84 34.98 -73.79
CA VAL A 237 10.60 36.23 -73.80
C VAL A 237 10.61 36.84 -72.40
N ASN A 238 11.78 37.20 -71.89
CA ASN A 238 11.89 37.93 -70.63
C ASN A 238 11.65 39.42 -70.85
N LYS A 239 10.41 39.88 -70.70
CA LYS A 239 10.10 41.31 -70.86
C LYS A 239 10.60 42.18 -69.70
N LEU A 240 10.91 41.60 -68.54
CA LEU A 240 11.36 42.36 -67.37
C LEU A 240 12.73 43.00 -67.59
N VAL A 241 13.64 42.29 -68.27
CA VAL A 241 14.98 42.82 -68.58
C VAL A 241 14.99 43.83 -69.72
N LEU A 242 13.86 44.04 -70.41
CA LEU A 242 13.72 45.01 -71.49
C LEU A 242 13.29 46.40 -70.99
N HIS A 243 12.50 46.47 -69.92
CA HIS A 243 11.80 47.71 -69.50
C HIS A 243 12.00 48.12 -68.04
N MET A 244 12.98 47.54 -67.33
CA MET A 244 13.38 47.95 -65.98
C MET A 244 14.72 48.69 -66.00
#